data_AF-A0A2J6Q5P2-F1
#
_entry.id   AF-A0A2J6Q5P2-F1
#
_cell.length_a   1.000
_cell.length_b   1.000
_cell.length_c   1.000
_cell.angle_alpha   90.00
_cell.angle_beta   90.00
_cell.angle_gamma   90.00
#
_symmetry.space_group_name_H-M   'P 1'
#
loop_
_entity.id
_entity.type
_entity.pdbx_description
1 polymer ?
#
loop_
_entity_poly.entity_id
_entity_poly.type
_entity_poly.pdbx_seq_one_letter_code
_entity_poly.pdbx_strand_id
1 'polypeptide(L)'
;MPFPFVYLCDLLNDLERPHVSRYPMLPKDLANYTKDKVIRWLRMHRDRLNALSTDSTAVMSMLQPENQTDRVYGLDSRSLELVIARAFQLPRRHYLDLQRWKTEPAQGDLGACVKRVMENMDTVSYETFIFLTPLILRLW
;
A
#
# COMPACT_ATOMS: atom_id res chain seq x y z
N MET A 1 -15.15 15.14 -10.04
CA MET A 1 -13.93 14.96 -9.22
C MET A 1 -13.14 13.81 -9.81
N PRO A 2 -11.79 13.87 -9.81
CA PRO A 2 -10.97 12.77 -10.30
C PRO A 2 -11.24 11.50 -9.48
N PHE A 3 -11.05 10.33 -10.11
CA PHE A 3 -11.22 9.04 -9.45
C PHE A 3 -10.25 8.91 -8.26
N PRO A 4 -10.73 8.73 -7.02
CA PRO A 4 -9.84 8.63 -5.87
C PRO A 4 -8.95 7.39 -5.93
N PHE A 5 -7.63 7.59 -5.83
CA PHE A 5 -6.65 6.49 -5.89
C PHE A 5 -6.84 5.47 -4.76
N VAL A 6 -7.35 5.89 -3.60
CA VAL A 6 -7.63 5.00 -2.47
C VAL A 6 -8.52 3.81 -2.84
N TYR A 7 -9.52 3.99 -3.72
CA TYR A 7 -10.38 2.89 -4.13
C TYR A 7 -9.65 1.86 -4.99
N LEU A 8 -8.64 2.29 -5.72
CA LEU A 8 -7.76 1.37 -6.44
C LEU A 8 -6.90 0.58 -5.44
N CYS A 9 -6.33 1.24 -4.44
CA CYS A 9 -5.59 0.57 -3.38
C CYS A 9 -6.45 -0.45 -2.63
N ASP A 10 -7.72 -0.14 -2.37
CA ASP A 10 -8.66 -1.08 -1.73
C ASP A 10 -8.84 -2.35 -2.56
N LEU A 11 -8.98 -2.21 -3.88
CA LEU A 11 -9.05 -3.35 -4.80
C LEU A 11 -7.76 -4.15 -4.80
N LEU A 12 -6.60 -3.49 -4.94
CA LEU A 12 -5.30 -4.16 -4.97
C LEU A 12 -5.03 -4.93 -3.66
N ASN A 13 -5.36 -4.35 -2.52
CA ASN A 13 -5.26 -5.01 -1.21
C ASN A 13 -6.20 -6.22 -1.11
N ASP A 14 -7.42 -6.12 -1.64
CA ASP A 14 -8.34 -7.27 -1.70
C ASP A 14 -7.80 -8.39 -2.60
N LEU A 15 -7.17 -8.04 -3.74
CA LEU A 15 -6.59 -9.00 -4.69
C LEU A 15 -5.28 -9.62 -4.18
N GLU A 16 -4.50 -8.90 -3.37
CA GLU A 16 -3.25 -9.37 -2.82
C GLU A 16 -3.46 -10.38 -1.67
N ARG A 17 -4.55 -10.27 -0.91
CA ARG A 17 -4.84 -11.12 0.26
C ARG A 17 -4.62 -12.62 0.05
N PRO A 18 -5.13 -13.26 -1.02
CA PRO A 18 -4.88 -14.68 -1.25
C PRO A 18 -3.41 -15.03 -1.49
N HIS A 19 -2.62 -14.09 -2.03
CA HIS A 19 -1.20 -14.29 -2.33
C HIS A 19 -0.32 -14.16 -1.10
N VAL A 20 -0.70 -13.32 -0.13
CA VAL A 20 0.00 -13.17 1.15
C VAL A 20 -0.52 -14.10 2.25
N SER A 21 -1.61 -14.82 1.98
CA SER A 21 -2.22 -15.77 2.92
C SER A 21 -1.29 -16.95 3.19
N ARG A 22 -1.19 -17.36 4.47
CA ARG A 22 -0.49 -18.59 4.88
C ARG A 22 -1.13 -19.86 4.29
N TYR A 23 -2.41 -19.76 3.92
CA TYR A 23 -3.18 -20.85 3.33
C TYR A 23 -3.49 -20.49 1.88
N PRO A 24 -2.74 -21.06 0.91
CA PRO A 24 -2.95 -20.75 -0.49
C PRO A 24 -4.29 -21.29 -0.98
N MET A 25 -5.01 -20.49 -1.75
CA MET A 25 -6.24 -20.93 -2.41
C MET A 25 -5.92 -21.85 -3.60
N LEU A 26 -6.83 -22.77 -3.91
CA LEU A 26 -6.74 -23.56 -5.13
C LEU A 26 -6.83 -22.62 -6.35
N PRO A 27 -6.16 -22.94 -7.48
CA PRO A 27 -6.14 -22.06 -8.66
C PRO A 27 -7.53 -21.67 -9.17
N LYS A 28 -8.50 -22.60 -9.11
CA LYS A 28 -9.90 -22.33 -9.52
C LYS A 28 -10.58 -21.34 -8.58
N ASP A 29 -10.38 -21.51 -7.27
CA ASP A 29 -10.99 -20.64 -6.27
C ASP A 29 -10.35 -19.25 -6.29
N LEU A 30 -9.04 -19.17 -6.54
CA LEU A 30 -8.33 -17.91 -6.74
C LEU A 30 -8.86 -17.15 -7.95
N ALA A 31 -9.06 -17.83 -9.09
CA ALA A 31 -9.62 -17.20 -10.29
C ALA A 31 -11.04 -16.67 -10.05
N ASN A 32 -11.88 -17.46 -9.37
CA ASN A 32 -13.24 -17.04 -9.00
C ASN A 32 -13.21 -15.85 -8.03
N TYR A 33 -12.37 -15.92 -6.99
CA TYR A 33 -12.20 -14.84 -6.01
C TYR A 33 -11.78 -13.54 -6.67
N THR A 34 -10.75 -13.57 -7.51
CA THR A 34 -10.27 -12.40 -8.26
C THR A 34 -11.37 -11.83 -9.15
N LYS A 35 -12.06 -12.67 -9.91
CA LYS A 35 -13.17 -12.25 -10.76
C LYS A 35 -14.30 -11.59 -9.96
N ASP A 36 -14.71 -12.19 -8.85
CA ASP A 36 -15.78 -11.68 -8.01
C ASP A 36 -15.43 -10.33 -7.37
N LYS A 37 -14.18 -10.16 -6.92
CA LYS A 37 -13.67 -8.91 -6.37
C LYS A 37 -13.64 -7.80 -7.42
N VAL A 38 -13.09 -8.08 -8.60
CA VAL A 38 -13.04 -7.10 -9.70
C VAL A 38 -14.44 -6.70 -10.17
N ILE A 39 -15.35 -7.66 -10.37
CA ILE A 39 -16.73 -7.36 -10.80
C ILE A 39 -17.45 -6.52 -9.74
N ARG A 40 -17.31 -6.88 -8.46
CA ARG A 40 -17.93 -6.13 -7.36
C ARG A 40 -17.41 -4.68 -7.34
N TRP A 41 -16.11 -4.50 -7.46
CA TRP A 41 -15.48 -3.18 -7.48
C TRP A 41 -15.95 -2.34 -8.67
N LEU A 42 -15.95 -2.92 -9.89
CA LEU A 42 -16.44 -2.25 -11.10
C LEU A 42 -17.89 -1.81 -10.94
N ARG A 43 -18.75 -2.65 -10.35
CA ARG A 43 -20.15 -2.32 -10.09
C ARG A 43 -20.29 -1.19 -9.08
N MET A 44 -19.52 -1.22 -8.00
CA MET A 44 -19.56 -0.22 -6.94
C MET A 44 -19.09 1.16 -7.41
N HIS A 45 -18.11 1.21 -8.32
CA HIS A 45 -17.52 2.45 -8.80
C HIS A 45 -17.93 2.85 -10.21
N ARG A 46 -18.89 2.13 -10.83
CA ARG A 46 -19.34 2.32 -12.22
C ARG A 46 -19.69 3.77 -12.53
N ASP A 47 -20.47 4.42 -11.67
CA ASP A 47 -20.95 5.79 -11.91
C ASP A 47 -19.80 6.80 -11.90
N ARG A 48 -18.77 6.54 -11.08
CA ARG A 48 -17.57 7.38 -11.00
C ARG A 48 -16.63 7.15 -12.18
N LEU A 49 -16.51 5.91 -12.64
CA LEU A 49 -15.72 5.56 -13.82
C LEU A 49 -16.32 6.14 -15.10
N ASN A 50 -17.65 6.21 -15.18
CA ASN A 50 -18.38 6.79 -16.33
C ASN A 50 -18.60 8.31 -16.22
N ALA A 51 -18.15 8.94 -15.13
CA ALA A 51 -18.29 10.38 -14.99
C ALA A 51 -17.43 11.09 -16.02
N LEU A 52 -17.96 12.15 -16.64
CA LEU A 52 -17.26 12.97 -17.65
C LEU A 52 -15.93 13.56 -17.14
N SER A 53 -15.78 13.71 -15.81
CA SER A 53 -14.55 14.20 -15.20
C SER A 53 -13.48 13.12 -14.96
N THR A 54 -13.76 11.86 -15.31
CA THR A 54 -12.89 10.72 -15.04
C THR A 54 -12.35 10.16 -16.35
N ASP A 55 -11.02 10.10 -16.46
CA ASP A 55 -10.37 9.31 -17.50
C ASP A 55 -10.38 7.83 -17.08
N SER A 56 -11.35 7.07 -17.58
CA SER A 56 -11.49 5.65 -17.28
C SER A 56 -10.32 4.83 -17.82
N THR A 57 -9.71 5.26 -18.93
CA THR A 57 -8.52 4.60 -19.50
C THR A 57 -7.35 4.74 -18.55
N ALA A 58 -7.10 5.95 -18.02
CA ALA A 58 -6.05 6.15 -17.01
C ALA A 58 -6.26 5.27 -15.77
N VAL A 59 -7.51 5.11 -15.30
CA VAL A 59 -7.81 4.24 -14.16
C VAL A 59 -7.49 2.77 -14.46
N MET A 60 -7.85 2.28 -15.65
CA MET A 60 -7.56 0.90 -16.05
C MET A 60 -6.06 0.67 -16.28
N SER A 61 -5.35 1.67 -16.83
CA SER A 61 -3.89 1.59 -17.00
C SER A 61 -3.18 1.42 -15.65
N MET A 62 -3.68 2.03 -14.58
CA MET A 62 -3.09 1.86 -13.24
C MET A 62 -3.19 0.43 -12.68
N LEU A 63 -4.13 -0.40 -13.16
CA LEU A 63 -4.21 -1.82 -12.78
C LEU A 63 -3.18 -2.70 -13.50
N GLN A 64 -2.62 -2.21 -14.59
CA GLN A 64 -1.66 -2.94 -15.43
C GLN A 64 -0.43 -2.06 -15.68
N PRO A 65 0.34 -1.74 -14.63
CA PRO A 65 1.53 -0.91 -14.76
C PRO A 65 2.55 -1.49 -15.76
N GLU A 66 2.60 -2.82 -15.91
CA GLU A 66 3.47 -3.52 -16.86
C GLU A 66 3.20 -3.17 -18.32
N ASN A 67 1.98 -2.71 -18.65
CA ASN A 67 1.60 -2.33 -20.00
C ASN A 67 1.94 -0.86 -20.33
N GLN A 68 2.33 -0.05 -19.34
CA GLN A 68 2.72 1.35 -19.50
C GLN A 68 4.19 1.48 -19.91
N THR A 69 4.51 1.01 -21.11
CA THR A 69 5.88 1.03 -21.67
C THR A 69 6.43 2.43 -21.95
N ASP A 70 5.55 3.44 -21.98
CA ASP A 70 5.86 4.86 -22.11
C ASP A 70 6.52 5.46 -20.85
N ARG A 71 6.40 4.78 -19.69
CA ARG A 71 6.83 5.33 -18.39
C ARG A 71 8.02 4.56 -17.82
N VAL A 72 9.23 5.06 -18.09
CA VAL A 72 10.46 4.58 -17.44
C VAL A 72 10.77 5.48 -16.25
N TYR A 73 10.47 5.02 -15.04
CA TYR A 73 10.65 5.82 -13.82
C TYR A 73 12.13 5.99 -13.42
N GLY A 74 13.04 5.18 -13.97
CA GLY A 74 14.47 5.23 -13.61
C GLY A 74 14.75 4.92 -12.14
N LEU A 75 13.78 4.30 -11.44
CA LEU A 75 13.86 3.93 -10.04
C LEU A 75 14.05 2.40 -9.95
N ASP A 76 15.17 1.99 -9.36
CA ASP A 76 15.37 0.63 -8.88
C ASP A 76 14.99 0.54 -7.38
N SER A 77 14.88 -0.67 -6.85
CA SER A 77 14.48 -0.86 -5.45
C SER A 77 15.43 -0.18 -4.45
N ARG A 78 16.72 0.00 -4.81
CA ARG A 78 17.73 0.64 -3.96
C ARG A 78 17.58 2.16 -3.90
N SER A 79 17.39 2.80 -5.05
CA SER A 79 17.12 4.23 -5.15
C SER A 79 15.76 4.56 -4.54
N LEU A 80 14.76 3.72 -4.74
CA LEU A 80 13.44 3.89 -4.15
C LEU A 80 13.48 3.83 -2.61
N GLU A 81 14.23 2.89 -2.03
CA GLU A 81 14.45 2.86 -0.57
C GLU A 81 14.99 4.18 -0.03
N LEU A 82 16.00 4.75 -0.69
CA LEU A 82 16.61 6.02 -0.27
C LEU A 82 15.63 7.19 -0.41
N VAL A 83 14.85 7.22 -1.49
CA VAL A 83 13.81 8.23 -1.73
C VAL A 83 12.76 8.16 -0.61
N ILE A 84 12.27 6.96 -0.29
CA ILE A 84 11.29 6.73 0.77
C ILE A 84 11.84 7.15 2.13
N ALA A 85 13.05 6.72 2.47
CA ALA A 85 13.68 7.05 3.75
C ALA A 85 13.82 8.57 3.96
N ARG A 86 14.15 9.31 2.89
CA ARG A 86 14.24 10.77 2.90
C ARG A 86 12.87 11.44 2.96
N ALA A 87 11.92 10.97 2.15
CA ALA A 87 10.57 11.54 2.08
C ALA A 87 9.84 11.47 3.42
N PHE A 88 9.99 10.35 4.15
CA PHE A 88 9.39 10.14 5.47
C PHE A 88 10.31 10.53 6.64
N GLN A 89 11.50 11.08 6.39
CA GLN A 89 12.49 11.45 7.41
C GLN A 89 12.71 10.33 8.44
N LEU A 90 12.91 9.10 7.95
CA LEU A 90 12.90 7.92 8.81
C LEU A 90 14.05 7.96 9.83
N PRO A 91 13.76 7.82 11.14
CA PRO A 91 14.79 7.63 12.15
C PRO A 91 15.59 6.35 11.88
N ARG A 92 16.83 6.28 12.38
CA ARG A 92 17.73 5.14 12.16
C ARG A 92 17.09 3.77 12.42
N ARG A 93 16.27 3.64 13.47
CA ARG A 93 15.56 2.38 13.80
C ARG A 93 14.62 1.93 12.66
N HIS A 94 13.83 2.86 12.13
CA HIS A 94 12.82 2.61 11.11
C HIS A 94 13.47 2.42 9.74
N TYR A 95 14.61 3.08 9.52
CA TYR A 95 15.44 2.83 8.35
C TYR A 95 16.05 1.42 8.34
N LEU A 96 16.53 0.91 9.48
CA LEU A 96 17.00 -0.47 9.59
C LEU A 96 15.87 -1.49 9.35
N ASP A 97 14.67 -1.21 9.86
CA ASP A 97 13.50 -2.05 9.60
C ASP A 97 13.08 -2.03 8.13
N LEU A 98 13.17 -0.86 7.46
CA LEU A 98 12.99 -0.76 6.02
C LEU A 98 13.97 -1.69 5.29
N GLN A 99 15.26 -1.67 5.64
CA GLN A 99 16.31 -2.44 4.95
C GLN A 99 16.16 -3.97 5.03
N ARG A 100 15.27 -4.50 5.88
CA ARG A 100 15.03 -5.94 5.99
C ARG A 100 14.52 -6.58 4.70
N TRP A 101 13.94 -5.82 3.78
CA TRP A 101 13.57 -6.33 2.45
C TRP A 101 14.76 -6.94 1.68
N LYS A 102 16.00 -6.53 2.00
CA LYS A 102 17.23 -7.06 1.38
C LYS A 102 17.71 -8.36 2.01
N THR A 103 17.57 -8.50 3.33
CA THR A 103 18.18 -9.57 4.12
C THR A 103 17.19 -10.67 4.47
N GLU A 104 15.90 -10.34 4.57
CA GLU A 104 14.83 -11.21 5.04
C GLU A 104 13.66 -11.21 4.04
N PRO A 105 13.84 -11.77 2.82
CA PRO A 105 12.79 -11.77 1.79
C PRO A 105 11.53 -12.53 2.22
N ALA A 106 11.66 -13.47 3.17
CA ALA A 106 10.52 -14.16 3.78
C ALA A 106 9.60 -13.23 4.59
N GLN A 107 10.09 -12.06 5.01
CA GLN A 107 9.29 -11.03 5.67
C GLN A 107 8.64 -10.04 4.70
N GLY A 108 8.66 -10.33 3.40
CA GLY A 108 8.03 -9.52 2.36
C GLY A 108 9.01 -8.62 1.62
N ASP A 109 8.49 -7.96 0.59
CA ASP A 109 9.25 -7.07 -0.28
C ASP A 109 9.42 -5.67 0.33
N LEU A 110 9.97 -4.74 -0.48
CA LEU A 110 10.14 -3.35 -0.08
C LEU A 110 8.79 -2.72 0.30
N GLY A 111 7.72 -2.97 -0.45
CA GLY A 111 6.39 -2.44 -0.17
C GLY A 111 5.84 -2.89 1.18
N ALA A 112 5.95 -4.19 1.48
CA ALA A 112 5.58 -4.76 2.76
C ALA A 112 6.39 -4.17 3.93
N CYS A 113 7.70 -3.94 3.73
CA CYS A 113 8.55 -3.30 4.74
C CYS A 113 8.17 -1.83 4.97
N VAL A 114 7.86 -1.08 3.91
CA VAL A 114 7.38 0.31 4.02
C VAL A 114 6.08 0.38 4.82
N LYS A 115 5.10 -0.46 4.47
CA LYS A 115 3.82 -0.54 5.19
C LYS A 115 4.04 -0.77 6.68
N ARG A 116 4.87 -1.75 7.04
CA ARG A 116 5.20 -2.07 8.45
C ARG A 116 5.85 -0.88 9.17
N VAL A 117 6.79 -0.19 8.52
CA VAL A 117 7.45 0.99 9.09
C VAL A 117 6.43 2.10 9.34
N MET A 118 5.53 2.36 8.39
CA MET A 118 4.50 3.39 8.53
C MET A 118 3.54 3.06 9.69
N GLU A 119 3.06 1.82 9.77
CA GLU A 119 2.20 1.36 10.89
C GLU A 119 2.92 1.50 12.26
N ASN A 120 4.23 1.24 12.31
CA ASN A 120 5.05 1.42 13.51
C ASN A 120 5.31 2.89 13.87
N MET A 121 5.24 3.82 12.91
CA MET A 121 5.36 5.26 13.18
C MET A 121 4.07 5.84 13.74
N ASP A 122 2.92 5.39 13.23
CA ASP A 122 1.62 5.82 13.69
C ASP A 122 1.38 5.39 15.14
N THR A 123 1.68 4.13 15.47
CA THR A 123 1.53 3.59 16.84
C THR A 123 2.35 4.34 17.88
N VAL A 124 3.60 4.68 17.57
CA VAL A 124 4.46 5.48 18.46
C VAL A 124 3.88 6.86 18.72
N SER A 125 3.23 7.46 17.72
CA SER A 125 2.61 8.78 17.89
C SER A 125 1.47 8.74 18.92
N TYR A 126 0.64 7.69 18.91
CA TYR A 126 -0.43 7.52 19.89
C TYR A 126 0.09 7.17 21.29
N GLU A 127 1.11 6.30 21.41
CA GLU A 127 1.69 5.97 22.72
C GLU A 127 2.38 7.17 23.37
N THR A 128 3.09 8.00 22.61
CA THR A 128 3.73 9.21 23.15
C THR A 128 2.71 10.18 23.73
N PHE A 129 1.52 10.31 23.10
CA PHE A 129 0.40 11.07 23.64
C PHE A 129 -0.20 10.44 24.92
N ILE A 130 -0.30 9.11 25.00
CA ILE A 130 -0.79 8.40 26.19
C ILE A 130 0.20 8.49 27.36
N PHE A 131 1.51 8.52 27.11
CA PHE A 131 2.52 8.68 28.17
C PHE A 131 2.74 10.13 28.61
N LEU A 132 2.47 11.12 27.76
CA LEU A 132 2.54 12.55 28.11
C LEU A 132 1.29 13.06 28.84
N THR A 133 0.12 12.45 28.64
CA THR A 133 -1.13 12.88 29.29
C THR A 133 -1.15 12.73 30.83
N PRO A 134 -0.61 11.66 31.47
CA PRO A 134 -0.53 11.59 32.92
C PRO A 134 0.63 12.41 33.51
N LEU A 135 1.64 12.81 32.71
CA LEU A 135 2.73 13.66 33.20
C LEU A 135 2.32 15.14 33.31
N ILE A 136 1.43 15.61 32.44
CA ILE A 136 0.92 17.00 32.47
C ILE A 136 -0.10 17.21 33.59
N LEU A 137 -0.88 16.18 33.96
CA LEU A 137 -1.86 16.23 35.06
C LEU A 137 -1.27 16.05 36.47
N ARG A 138 0.06 15.84 36.59
CA ARG A 138 0.76 15.83 37.89
C ARG A 138 1.52 17.13 38.18
N LEU A 139 1.41 18.12 37.30
CA LEU A 139 2.03 19.45 37.44
C LEU A 139 1.00 20.57 37.66
N TRP A 140 -0.25 20.23 37.98
CA TRP A 140 -1.29 21.15 38.44
C TRP A 140 -2.03 20.55 39.64
#